data_AF-A0AAV5TEL1-F1
#
_entry.id   AF-A0AAV5TEL1-F1
#
_cell.length_a   1.000
_cell.length_b   1.000
_cell.length_c   1.000
_cell.angle_alpha   90.00
_cell.angle_beta   90.00
_cell.angle_gamma   90.00
#
_symmetry.space_group_name_H-M   'P 1'
#
loop_
_entity.id
_entity.type
_entity.pdbx_description
1 polymer ?
#
loop_
_entity_poly.entity_id
_entity_poly.type
_entity_poly.pdbx_seq_one_letter_code
_entity_poly.pdbx_strand_id
1 'polypeptide(L)'
;MPHEDRIAEEEQRAKDGYQLIRMRLERLQQNIDKPAPIPTKKDTIRKPKAPPEFVRNVVGSSAAAGSAEFHIYRNNRRKEQERLDYIDKVAKKEEEEEKYKVKREIVEKEEEERTARKRIKNQKRKEQAKKARMAKKGKRTGSGSDSDSDSEGDDDDEVEEASEHDGGDGERDGQGAAAPAAAAAAAAPAVEDTEESKEE
;
A
#
# COMPACT_ATOMS: atom_id res chain seq x y z
N MET A 1 24.25 -27.68 19.44
CA MET A 1 24.39 -28.49 18.22
C MET A 1 23.44 -27.92 17.19
N PRO A 2 23.86 -27.63 15.95
CA PRO A 2 22.94 -27.17 14.92
C PRO A 2 22.02 -28.34 14.54
N HIS A 3 20.72 -28.13 14.66
CA HIS A 3 19.72 -29.02 14.05
C HIS A 3 19.61 -28.60 12.58
N GLU A 4 20.28 -29.34 11.71
CA GLU A 4 20.12 -29.19 10.27
C GLU A 4 18.72 -29.66 9.89
N ASP A 5 17.92 -28.74 9.34
CA ASP A 5 16.62 -29.08 8.76
C ASP A 5 16.87 -29.90 7.50
N ARG A 6 16.91 -31.24 7.62
CA ARG A 6 17.09 -32.19 6.49
C ARG A 6 16.22 -31.87 5.28
N ILE A 7 15.04 -31.31 5.55
CA ILE A 7 14.07 -30.81 4.57
C ILE A 7 14.67 -29.70 3.69
N ALA A 8 15.40 -28.76 4.27
CA ALA A 8 16.01 -27.64 3.56
C ALA A 8 17.19 -28.09 2.69
N GLU A 9 17.97 -29.08 3.14
CA GLU A 9 19.07 -29.66 2.36
C GLU A 9 18.57 -30.43 1.13
N GLU A 10 17.47 -31.18 1.29
CA GLU A 10 16.77 -31.84 0.19
C GLU A 10 16.26 -30.84 -0.85
N GLU A 11 15.73 -29.70 -0.41
CA GLU A 11 15.27 -28.64 -1.30
C GLU A 11 16.42 -27.92 -2.02
N GLN A 12 17.58 -27.78 -1.38
CA GLN A 12 18.79 -27.22 -1.99
C GLN A 12 19.42 -28.16 -3.03
N ARG A 13 19.16 -29.47 -2.95
CA ARG A 13 19.64 -30.47 -3.91
C ARG A 13 18.86 -30.46 -5.23
N ALA A 14 17.72 -29.79 -5.29
CA ALA A 14 16.92 -29.68 -6.51
C ALA A 14 17.65 -28.86 -7.59
N LYS A 15 17.68 -29.39 -8.82
CA LYS A 15 18.37 -28.72 -9.96
C LYS A 15 17.48 -27.75 -10.73
N ASP A 16 16.16 -27.93 -10.64
CA ASP A 16 15.16 -27.18 -11.39
C ASP A 16 13.90 -26.93 -10.53
N GLY A 17 13.13 -25.89 -10.83
CA GLY A 17 11.93 -25.52 -10.08
C GLY A 17 10.88 -26.64 -10.07
N TYR A 18 10.78 -27.39 -11.17
CA TYR A 18 9.91 -28.57 -11.27
C TYR A 18 10.34 -29.69 -10.32
N GLN A 19 11.66 -29.89 -10.13
CA GLN A 19 12.18 -30.91 -9.20
C GLN A 19 11.87 -30.52 -7.75
N LEU A 20 12.01 -29.24 -7.41
CA LEU A 20 11.66 -28.72 -6.08
C LEU A 20 10.17 -28.92 -5.76
N ILE A 21 9.29 -28.60 -6.71
CA ILE A 21 7.84 -28.82 -6.55
C ILE A 21 7.53 -30.31 -6.41
N ARG A 22 8.14 -31.17 -7.23
CA ARG A 22 7.96 -32.63 -7.16
C ARG A 22 8.33 -33.17 -5.79
N MET A 23 9.49 -32.80 -5.25
CA MET A 23 9.94 -33.24 -3.92
C MET A 23 9.00 -32.77 -2.79
N ARG A 24 8.54 -31.51 -2.84
CA ARG A 24 7.56 -30.98 -1.87
C ARG A 24 6.22 -31.70 -1.96
N LEU A 25 5.80 -32.05 -3.18
CA LEU A 25 4.55 -32.77 -3.45
C LEU A 25 4.64 -34.22 -2.96
N GLU A 26 5.73 -34.94 -3.28
CA GLU A 26 5.99 -36.29 -2.76
C GLU A 26 5.96 -36.32 -1.23
N ARG A 27 6.54 -35.30 -0.58
CA ARG A 27 6.52 -35.15 0.89
C ARG A 27 5.11 -34.94 1.44
N LEU A 28 4.28 -34.14 0.77
CA LEU A 28 2.87 -33.95 1.16
C LEU A 28 2.05 -35.24 0.93
N GLN A 29 2.33 -35.99 -0.14
CA GLN A 29 1.66 -37.24 -0.47
C GLN A 29 2.00 -38.40 0.47
N GLN A 30 3.17 -38.38 1.12
CA GLN A 30 3.50 -39.40 2.13
C GLN A 30 2.52 -39.41 3.31
N ASN A 31 1.87 -38.27 3.61
CA ASN A 31 0.90 -38.14 4.71
C ASN A 31 -0.38 -37.46 4.22
N ILE A 32 -1.20 -38.17 3.45
CA ILE A 32 -2.42 -37.64 2.83
C ILE A 32 -3.46 -37.19 3.88
N ASP A 33 -3.56 -37.90 5.00
CA ASP A 33 -4.54 -37.60 6.06
C ASP A 33 -4.19 -36.33 6.86
N LYS A 34 -2.95 -35.86 6.81
CA LYS A 34 -2.52 -34.66 7.53
C LYS A 34 -2.86 -33.42 6.70
N PRO A 35 -3.69 -32.48 7.21
CA PRO A 35 -4.00 -31.28 6.47
C PRO A 35 -2.73 -30.45 6.22
N ALA A 36 -2.60 -29.93 5.00
CA ALA A 36 -1.45 -29.13 4.61
C ALA A 36 -1.38 -27.83 5.45
N PRO A 37 -0.19 -27.46 5.98
CA PRO A 37 -0.03 -26.23 6.75
C PRO A 37 -0.07 -25.02 5.82
N ILE A 38 -1.24 -24.41 5.64
CA ILE A 38 -1.41 -23.17 4.88
C ILE A 38 -1.12 -21.99 5.83
N PRO A 39 -0.09 -21.17 5.58
CA PRO A 39 0.21 -20.04 6.44
C PRO A 39 -0.87 -18.98 6.33
N THR A 40 -1.44 -18.57 7.46
CA THR A 40 -2.32 -17.41 7.52
C THR A 40 -1.52 -16.12 7.34
N LYS A 41 -2.14 -15.10 6.73
CA LYS A 41 -1.52 -13.78 6.58
C LYS A 41 -1.17 -13.23 7.97
N LYS A 42 0.09 -12.85 8.16
CA LYS A 42 0.55 -12.20 9.40
C LYS A 42 0.29 -10.70 9.28
N ASP A 43 -0.02 -10.05 10.39
CA ASP A 43 -0.10 -8.59 10.44
C ASP A 43 1.25 -7.99 10.02
N THR A 44 1.22 -6.95 9.18
CA THR A 44 2.44 -6.29 8.67
C THR A 44 3.22 -5.60 9.78
N ILE A 45 2.51 -5.13 10.81
CA ILE A 45 3.08 -4.47 11.98
C ILE A 45 2.85 -5.37 13.20
N ARG A 46 3.93 -5.70 13.92
CA ARG A 46 3.85 -6.53 15.13
C ARG A 46 3.10 -5.78 16.23
N LYS A 47 1.97 -6.34 16.66
CA LYS A 47 1.15 -5.78 17.75
C LYS A 47 1.88 -5.90 19.09
N PRO A 48 1.91 -4.85 19.93
CA PRO A 48 2.41 -4.94 21.28
C PRO A 48 1.53 -5.91 22.09
N LYS A 49 2.13 -6.60 23.08
CA LYS A 49 1.38 -7.51 23.94
C LYS A 49 0.43 -6.71 24.82
N ALA A 50 -0.84 -7.14 24.89
CA ALA A 50 -1.82 -6.53 25.77
C ALA A 50 -1.32 -6.51 27.23
N PRO A 51 -1.59 -5.41 27.97
CA PRO A 51 -1.24 -5.33 29.36
C PRO A 51 -1.99 -6.42 30.15
N PRO A 52 -1.37 -7.04 31.17
CA PRO A 52 -2.06 -8.01 32.02
C PRO A 52 -3.15 -7.31 32.83
N GLU A 53 -4.33 -7.92 32.94
CA GLU A 53 -5.46 -7.33 33.67
C GLU A 53 -5.18 -7.12 35.16
N PHE A 54 -4.47 -8.07 35.79
CA PHE A 54 -4.14 -8.01 37.21
C PHE A 54 -2.66 -8.22 37.45
N VAL A 55 -2.03 -7.23 38.09
CA VAL A 55 -0.69 -7.35 38.64
C VAL A 55 -0.84 -7.88 40.07
N ARG A 56 -0.35 -9.10 40.32
CA ARG A 56 -0.50 -9.78 41.62
C ARG A 56 0.56 -9.39 42.65
N ASN A 57 1.71 -8.90 42.18
CA ASN A 57 2.88 -8.66 43.02
C ASN A 57 3.11 -7.15 43.21
N VAL A 58 2.08 -6.43 43.62
CA VAL A 58 2.16 -4.99 43.89
C VAL A 58 2.62 -4.81 45.33
N VAL A 59 3.77 -4.17 45.53
CA VAL A 59 4.23 -3.75 46.87
C VAL A 59 3.43 -2.54 47.32
N GLY A 60 3.21 -2.38 48.63
CA GLY A 60 2.36 -1.31 49.19
C GLY A 60 2.83 0.09 48.76
N SER A 61 1.91 1.05 48.67
CA SER A 61 2.18 2.40 48.13
C SER A 61 3.24 3.19 48.89
N SER A 62 3.43 2.89 50.18
CA SER A 62 4.45 3.52 51.04
C SER A 62 5.71 2.67 51.21
N ALA A 63 5.82 1.53 50.52
CA ALA A 63 7.01 0.70 50.58
C ALA A 63 8.19 1.42 49.89
N ALA A 64 9.38 1.33 50.48
CA ALA A 64 10.59 1.89 49.88
C ALA A 64 10.95 1.19 48.57
N ALA A 65 11.67 1.87 47.68
CA ALA A 65 12.11 1.33 46.40
C ALA A 65 12.92 0.04 46.60
N GLY A 66 12.36 -1.09 46.16
CA GLY A 66 13.03 -2.39 46.20
C GLY A 66 14.08 -2.52 45.10
N SER A 67 14.99 -3.48 45.25
CA SER A 67 16.04 -3.76 44.26
C SER A 67 15.51 -4.18 42.88
N ALA A 68 14.30 -4.72 42.82
CA ALA A 68 13.65 -5.12 41.57
C ALA A 68 12.92 -3.98 40.84
N GLU A 69 12.64 -2.86 41.53
CA GLU A 69 11.80 -1.77 41.01
C GLU A 69 12.39 -1.14 39.75
N PHE A 70 13.72 -1.00 39.72
CA PHE A 70 14.43 -0.51 38.54
C PHE A 70 14.20 -1.38 37.30
N HIS A 71 14.22 -2.71 37.46
CA HIS A 71 14.00 -3.63 36.34
C HIS A 71 12.55 -3.65 35.89
N ILE A 72 11.60 -3.48 36.82
CA ILE A 72 10.17 -3.34 36.50
C ILE A 72 9.96 -2.09 35.65
N TYR A 73 10.46 -0.93 36.08
CA TYR A 73 10.37 0.32 35.34
C TYR A 73 11.00 0.21 33.95
N ARG A 74 12.23 -0.33 33.84
CA ARG A 74 12.92 -0.51 32.56
C ARG A 74 12.09 -1.36 31.58
N ASN A 75 11.52 -2.46 32.05
CA ASN A 75 10.69 -3.33 31.21
C ASN A 75 9.36 -2.67 30.83
N ASN A 76 8.74 -1.92 31.75
CA ASN A 76 7.51 -1.18 31.49
C ASN A 76 7.75 -0.07 30.45
N ARG A 77 8.79 0.74 30.64
CA ARG A 77 9.18 1.81 29.70
C ARG A 77 9.44 1.26 28.30
N ARG A 78 10.14 0.13 28.18
CA ARG A 78 10.35 -0.51 26.87
C ARG A 78 9.03 -0.93 26.23
N LYS A 79 8.14 -1.59 26.98
CA LYS A 79 6.81 -1.99 26.48
C LYS A 79 5.98 -0.79 26.04
N GLU A 80 6.06 0.30 26.78
CA GLU A 80 5.32 1.52 26.46
C GLU A 80 5.89 2.21 25.22
N GLN A 81 7.21 2.31 25.08
CA GLN A 81 7.85 2.80 23.86
C GLN A 81 7.49 1.94 22.65
N GLU A 82 7.56 0.61 22.77
CA GLU A 82 7.12 -0.32 21.71
C GLU A 82 5.65 -0.13 21.34
N ARG A 83 4.78 0.20 22.32
CA ARG A 83 3.36 0.48 22.11
C ARG A 83 3.16 1.81 21.38
N LEU A 84 3.87 2.87 21.77
CA LEU A 84 3.80 4.19 21.11
C LEU A 84 4.34 4.09 19.67
N ASP A 85 5.50 3.45 19.48
CA ASP A 85 6.08 3.21 18.16
C ASP A 85 5.13 2.41 17.25
N TYR A 86 4.38 1.46 17.83
CA TYR A 86 3.36 0.71 17.09
C TYR A 86 2.23 1.61 16.61
N ILE A 87 1.68 2.45 17.50
CA ILE A 87 0.60 3.38 17.18
C ILE A 87 1.05 4.35 16.08
N ASP A 88 2.23 4.94 16.22
CA ASP A 88 2.76 5.89 15.24
C ASP A 88 2.97 5.24 13.86
N LYS A 89 3.42 3.98 13.82
CA LYS A 89 3.60 3.23 12.56
C LYS A 89 2.27 2.88 11.91
N VAL A 90 1.26 2.51 12.71
CA VAL A 90 -0.09 2.23 12.20
C VAL A 90 -0.70 3.49 11.62
N ALA A 91 -0.66 4.61 12.36
CA ALA A 91 -1.20 5.89 11.89
C ALA A 91 -0.56 6.33 10.57
N LYS A 92 0.79 6.28 10.47
CA LYS A 92 1.49 6.60 9.21
C LYS A 92 1.07 5.71 8.05
N LYS A 93 0.92 4.40 8.27
CA LYS A 93 0.49 3.46 7.24
C LYS A 93 -0.94 3.73 6.79
N GLU A 94 -1.85 4.00 7.72
CA GLU A 94 -3.24 4.34 7.43
C GLU A 94 -3.32 5.63 6.60
N GLU A 95 -2.59 6.68 6.98
CA GLU A 95 -2.50 7.91 6.19
C GLU A 95 -1.96 7.68 4.77
N GLU A 96 -0.91 6.87 4.62
CA GLU A 96 -0.33 6.54 3.31
C GLU A 96 -1.31 5.74 2.45
N GLU A 97 -2.03 4.79 3.04
CA GLU A 97 -3.06 4.01 2.36
C GLU A 97 -4.25 4.89 1.92
N GLU A 98 -4.69 5.83 2.77
CA GLU A 98 -5.75 6.79 2.43
C GLU A 98 -5.31 7.71 1.29
N LYS A 99 -4.11 8.30 1.37
CA LYS A 99 -3.54 9.13 0.30
C LYS A 99 -3.44 8.33 -1.01
N TYR A 100 -3.04 7.06 -0.94
CA TYR A 100 -2.97 6.20 -2.11
C TYR A 100 -4.35 5.88 -2.70
N LYS A 101 -5.34 5.55 -1.87
CA LYS A 101 -6.72 5.28 -2.30
C LYS A 101 -7.32 6.50 -3.01
N VAL A 102 -7.19 7.68 -2.42
CA VAL A 102 -7.68 8.93 -3.03
C VAL A 102 -7.02 9.19 -4.38
N LYS A 103 -5.68 9.06 -4.46
CA LYS A 103 -4.96 9.21 -5.74
C LYS A 103 -5.44 8.21 -6.79
N ARG A 104 -5.63 6.95 -6.38
CA ARG A 104 -6.12 5.90 -7.29
C ARG A 104 -7.51 6.21 -7.82
N GLU A 105 -8.42 6.65 -6.96
CA GLU A 105 -9.79 7.00 -7.35
C GLU A 105 -9.83 8.21 -8.30
N ILE A 106 -8.94 9.19 -8.12
CA ILE A 106 -8.84 10.34 -9.04
C ILE A 106 -8.39 9.87 -10.42
N VAL A 107 -7.31 9.07 -10.47
CA VAL A 107 -6.79 8.53 -11.74
C VAL A 107 -7.84 7.66 -12.43
N GLU A 108 -8.51 6.78 -11.69
CA GLU A 108 -9.55 5.88 -12.20
C GLU A 108 -10.72 6.69 -12.79
N LYS A 109 -11.16 7.77 -12.12
CA LYS A 109 -12.18 8.69 -12.65
C LYS A 109 -11.73 9.45 -13.90
N GLU A 110 -10.49 9.96 -13.92
CA GLU A 110 -9.95 10.66 -15.09
C GLU A 110 -9.84 9.73 -16.31
N GLU A 111 -9.40 8.49 -16.11
CA GLU A 111 -9.35 7.47 -17.15
C GLU A 111 -10.76 7.08 -17.63
N GLU A 112 -11.71 6.90 -16.70
CA GLU A 112 -13.12 6.65 -17.04
C GLU A 112 -13.74 7.80 -17.83
N GLU A 113 -13.47 9.06 -17.48
CA GLU A 113 -13.93 10.22 -18.24
C GLU A 113 -13.32 10.27 -19.64
N ARG A 114 -12.00 10.09 -19.76
CA ARG A 114 -11.30 10.07 -21.04
C ARG A 114 -11.83 8.94 -21.93
N THR A 115 -11.98 7.75 -21.38
CA THR A 115 -12.51 6.59 -22.12
C THR A 115 -14.00 6.75 -22.47
N ALA A 116 -14.82 7.33 -21.59
CA ALA A 116 -16.22 7.64 -21.87
C ALA A 116 -16.39 8.66 -22.99
N ARG A 117 -15.60 9.75 -22.99
CA ARG A 117 -15.58 10.75 -24.07
C ARG A 117 -15.23 10.11 -25.42
N LYS A 118 -14.18 9.28 -25.46
CA LYS A 118 -13.78 8.52 -26.67
C LYS A 118 -14.88 7.54 -27.11
N ARG A 119 -15.49 6.82 -26.17
CA ARG A 119 -16.59 5.87 -26.43
C ARG A 119 -17.81 6.56 -27.04
N ILE A 120 -18.22 7.72 -26.52
CA ILE A 120 -19.34 8.51 -27.08
C ILE A 120 -19.03 8.97 -28.51
N LYS A 121 -17.80 9.47 -28.77
CA LYS A 121 -17.36 9.88 -30.12
C LYS A 121 -17.44 8.71 -31.11
N ASN A 122 -16.94 7.54 -30.73
CA ASN A 122 -16.94 6.34 -31.57
C ASN A 122 -18.35 5.79 -31.81
N GLN A 123 -19.22 5.80 -30.79
CA GLN A 123 -20.63 5.41 -30.95
C GLN A 123 -21.37 6.33 -31.93
N LYS A 124 -21.19 7.64 -31.82
CA LYS A 124 -21.76 8.62 -32.77
C LYS A 124 -21.26 8.39 -34.19
N ARG A 125 -19.94 8.17 -34.38
CA ARG A 125 -19.35 7.83 -35.70
C ARG A 125 -19.94 6.53 -36.26
N LYS A 126 -20.07 5.48 -35.43
CA LYS A 126 -20.66 4.19 -35.81
C LYS A 126 -22.14 4.33 -36.20
N GLU A 127 -22.92 5.14 -35.49
CA GLU A 127 -24.31 5.42 -35.84
C GLU A 127 -24.42 6.20 -37.16
N GLN A 128 -23.58 7.21 -37.38
CA GLN A 128 -23.55 7.96 -38.63
C GLN A 128 -23.16 7.05 -39.81
N ALA A 129 -22.12 6.21 -39.66
CA ALA A 129 -21.72 5.25 -40.67
C ALA A 129 -22.82 4.22 -40.97
N LYS A 130 -23.54 3.72 -39.95
CA LYS A 130 -24.71 2.86 -40.13
C LYS A 130 -25.82 3.56 -40.89
N LYS A 131 -26.17 4.80 -40.54
CA LYS A 131 -27.18 5.61 -41.24
C LYS A 131 -26.78 5.86 -42.70
N ALA A 132 -25.52 6.21 -42.97
CA ALA A 132 -24.99 6.38 -44.32
C ALA A 132 -25.04 5.07 -45.14
N ARG A 133 -24.67 3.93 -44.54
CA ARG A 133 -24.79 2.60 -45.16
C ARG A 133 -26.26 2.25 -45.48
N MET A 134 -27.19 2.51 -44.58
CA MET A 134 -28.63 2.28 -44.81
C MET A 134 -29.19 3.19 -45.91
N ALA A 135 -28.83 4.47 -45.93
CA ALA A 135 -29.24 5.39 -47.01
C ALA A 135 -28.67 4.97 -48.37
N LYS A 136 -27.41 4.51 -48.41
CA LYS A 136 -26.78 3.98 -49.64
C LYS A 136 -27.41 2.66 -50.07
N LYS A 137 -27.83 1.80 -49.13
CA LYS A 137 -28.54 0.54 -49.43
C LYS A 137 -29.97 0.80 -49.95
N GLY A 138 -30.70 1.77 -49.37
CA GLY A 138 -32.01 2.21 -49.86
C GLY A 138 -31.96 2.87 -51.24
N LYS A 139 -30.84 3.49 -51.62
CA LYS A 139 -30.60 4.00 -52.99
C LYS A 139 -30.10 2.91 -53.96
N ARG A 140 -29.66 1.75 -53.45
CA ARG A 140 -29.17 0.60 -54.22
C ARG A 140 -30.18 -0.53 -54.39
N THR A 141 -31.42 -0.42 -53.88
CA THR A 141 -32.50 -1.39 -54.16
C THR A 141 -33.02 -1.33 -55.61
N GLY A 142 -32.23 -0.81 -56.55
CA GLY A 142 -32.43 -0.92 -58.00
C GLY A 142 -31.31 -1.64 -58.74
N SER A 143 -30.25 -2.15 -58.08
CA SER A 143 -29.22 -2.94 -58.77
C SER A 143 -28.46 -3.82 -57.77
N GLY A 144 -28.68 -5.14 -57.89
CA GLY A 144 -28.00 -6.15 -57.07
C GLY A 144 -26.51 -6.23 -57.39
N SER A 145 -25.70 -6.35 -56.35
CA SER A 145 -24.42 -7.04 -56.38
C SER A 145 -23.86 -7.11 -54.96
N ASP A 146 -23.69 -8.34 -54.48
CA ASP A 146 -22.91 -8.74 -53.33
C ASP A 146 -21.48 -8.18 -53.39
N SER A 147 -21.02 -7.64 -52.26
CA SER A 147 -19.58 -7.54 -51.96
C SER A 147 -19.47 -7.24 -50.46
N ASP A 148 -19.29 -8.32 -49.71
CA ASP A 148 -18.62 -8.30 -48.42
C ASP A 148 -17.26 -7.62 -48.60
N SER A 149 -17.10 -6.48 -47.94
CA SER A 149 -15.82 -5.86 -47.72
C SER A 149 -15.85 -5.36 -46.29
N ASP A 150 -15.45 -6.26 -45.39
CA ASP A 150 -14.84 -5.96 -44.11
C ASP A 150 -13.64 -5.04 -44.37
N SER A 151 -13.90 -3.75 -44.33
CA SER A 151 -12.86 -2.75 -44.13
C SER A 151 -12.96 -2.38 -42.65
N GLU A 152 -12.26 -3.18 -41.86
CA GLU A 152 -11.73 -2.81 -40.54
C GLU A 152 -10.85 -1.58 -40.76
N GLY A 153 -11.48 -0.40 -40.73
CA GLY A 153 -10.81 0.89 -40.74
C GLY A 153 -10.24 1.15 -39.35
N ASP A 154 -9.05 0.63 -39.13
CA ASP A 154 -8.13 1.04 -38.08
C ASP A 154 -7.66 2.47 -38.40
N ASP A 155 -8.49 3.45 -38.03
CA ASP A 155 -8.10 4.87 -38.01
C ASP A 155 -7.51 5.16 -36.63
N ASP A 156 -6.21 4.86 -36.52
CA ASP A 156 -5.31 5.33 -35.49
C ASP A 156 -5.12 6.85 -35.70
N ASP A 157 -6.01 7.64 -35.09
CA ASP A 157 -5.94 9.09 -35.10
C ASP A 157 -5.21 9.51 -33.82
N GLU A 158 -3.87 9.61 -33.93
CA GLU A 158 -2.96 10.26 -32.99
C GLU A 158 -3.50 11.65 -32.65
N VAL A 159 -4.11 11.77 -31.47
CA VAL A 159 -4.33 13.06 -30.83
C VAL A 159 -3.16 13.34 -29.90
N GLU A 160 -2.16 14.02 -30.48
CA GLU A 160 -1.18 14.86 -29.79
C GLU A 160 -1.92 15.82 -28.84
N GLU A 161 -1.98 15.45 -27.56
CA GLU A 161 -2.26 16.36 -26.46
C GLU A 161 -0.93 16.54 -25.73
N ALA A 162 -0.35 17.73 -25.94
CA ALA A 162 0.89 18.18 -25.33
C ALA A 162 0.84 17.99 -23.80
N SER A 163 1.57 17.00 -23.30
CA SER A 163 1.95 16.95 -21.90
C SER A 163 2.95 18.08 -21.65
N GLU A 164 2.50 19.13 -20.96
CA GLU A 164 3.39 20.13 -20.41
C GLU A 164 4.48 19.45 -19.57
N HIS A 165 5.70 19.67 -20.02
CA HIS A 165 6.95 19.30 -19.41
C HIS A 165 7.15 20.15 -18.14
N ASP A 166 6.67 19.68 -16.99
CA ASP A 166 7.12 20.17 -15.67
C ASP A 166 8.44 19.48 -15.32
N GLY A 167 9.49 19.90 -16.04
CA GLY A 167 10.88 19.60 -15.72
C GLY A 167 11.38 20.56 -14.64
N GLY A 168 10.99 20.30 -13.40
CA GLY A 168 11.57 20.95 -12.22
C GLY A 168 12.96 20.40 -11.91
N ASP A 169 13.96 21.10 -12.43
CA ASP A 169 15.39 20.92 -12.21
C ASP A 169 15.73 20.86 -10.70
N GLY A 170 16.05 19.66 -10.21
CA GLY A 170 16.47 19.38 -8.85
C GLY A 170 17.95 19.05 -8.81
N GLU A 171 18.78 20.09 -8.85
CA GLU A 171 20.24 20.05 -8.67
C GLU A 171 20.60 19.25 -7.40
N ARG A 172 21.25 18.10 -7.58
CA ARG A 172 21.83 17.28 -6.52
C ARG A 172 23.35 17.23 -6.71
N ASP A 173 24.03 18.25 -6.21
CA ASP A 173 25.45 18.16 -5.92
C ASP A 173 25.70 17.39 -4.63
N GLY A 174 26.71 16.54 -4.68
CA GLY A 174 27.08 15.62 -3.63
C GLY A 174 28.01 16.21 -2.56
N GLN A 175 27.90 15.59 -1.38
CA GLN A 175 28.96 15.31 -0.42
C GLN A 175 29.55 16.46 0.42
N GLY A 176 29.43 16.29 1.75
CA GLY A 176 30.64 16.31 2.59
C GLY A 176 30.76 17.40 3.65
N ALA A 177 30.35 17.04 4.87
CA ALA A 177 31.07 17.27 6.13
C ALA A 177 31.17 18.68 6.78
N ALA A 178 31.11 18.60 8.12
CA ALA A 178 31.65 19.51 9.14
C ALA A 178 30.80 20.71 9.61
N ALA A 179 30.16 20.51 10.78
CA ALA A 179 29.95 21.51 11.83
C ALA A 179 31.29 22.19 12.23
N PRO A 180 31.36 23.31 13.00
CA PRO A 180 30.38 23.76 14.00
C PRO A 180 30.19 25.29 14.19
N ALA A 181 29.19 25.69 14.99
CA ALA A 181 29.31 26.60 16.16
C ALA A 181 28.10 27.54 16.40
N ALA A 182 27.74 27.61 17.69
CA ALA A 182 27.28 28.79 18.45
C ALA A 182 25.85 29.36 18.28
N ALA A 183 25.04 29.07 19.32
CA ALA A 183 24.33 30.03 20.18
C ALA A 183 23.40 31.10 19.57
N ALA A 184 22.10 30.95 19.79
CA ALA A 184 21.21 32.05 20.18
C ALA A 184 19.92 31.51 20.83
N ALA A 185 19.65 32.01 22.02
CA ALA A 185 18.44 31.77 22.80
C ALA A 185 17.28 32.64 22.27
N ALA A 186 16.07 32.07 22.20
CA ALA A 186 14.80 32.79 22.10
C ALA A 186 13.73 31.89 22.74
N ALA A 187 13.33 32.17 23.99
CA ALA A 187 12.21 33.05 24.34
C ALA A 187 10.85 32.45 23.92
N ALA A 188 10.28 31.64 24.82
CA ALA A 188 8.88 31.22 24.77
C ALA A 188 7.98 32.38 25.25
N PRO A 189 6.84 32.66 24.60
CA PRO A 189 5.86 33.61 25.12
C PRO A 189 5.04 32.97 26.24
N ALA A 190 4.98 33.68 27.36
CA ALA A 190 4.10 33.44 28.49
C ALA A 190 2.63 33.44 28.05
N VAL A 191 1.86 32.45 28.52
CA VAL A 191 0.40 32.46 28.44
C VAL A 191 -0.10 32.90 29.80
N GLU A 192 -0.88 33.98 29.78
CA GLU A 192 -1.41 34.72 30.92
C GLU A 192 -2.38 33.85 31.76
N ASP A 193 -2.07 33.68 33.04
CA ASP A 193 -3.04 33.30 34.07
C ASP A 193 -4.01 34.48 34.25
N THR A 194 -5.24 34.30 33.75
CA THR A 194 -6.35 35.20 34.06
C THR A 194 -7.07 34.67 35.31
N GLU A 195 -7.13 35.55 36.31
CA GLU A 195 -7.91 35.41 37.53
C GLU A 195 -9.38 35.17 37.19
N GLU A 196 -9.99 34.09 37.68
CA GLU A 196 -11.43 34.02 37.88
C GLU A 196 -11.70 33.65 39.34
N SER A 197 -11.91 34.71 40.12
CA SER A 197 -12.57 34.66 41.41
C SER A 197 -14.08 34.77 41.17
N LYS A 198 -14.83 33.72 41.49
CA LYS A 198 -16.27 33.83 41.77
C LYS A 198 -16.78 32.71 42.68
N GLU A 199 -17.03 33.12 43.93
CA GLU A 199 -18.15 32.74 44.81
C GLU A 199 -18.65 31.28 44.78
N GLU A 200 -18.34 30.51 45.83
CA GLU A 200 -19.29 30.02 46.84
C GLU A 200 -18.55 29.45 48.08
#